data_AF-A0A0C2GJV2-F1
#
_entry.id   AF-A0A0C2GJV2-F1
#
_cell.length_a   1.000
_cell.length_b   1.000
_cell.length_c   1.000
_cell.angle_alpha   90.00
_cell.angle_beta   90.00
_cell.angle_gamma   90.00
#
_symmetry.space_group_name_H-M   'P 1'
#
loop_
_entity.id
_entity.type
_entity.pdbx_description
1 polymer ?
#
loop_
_entity_poly.entity_id
_entity_poly.type
_entity_poly.pdbx_seq_one_letter_code
_entity_poly.pdbx_strand_id
1 'polypeptide(L)'
;MWKVCLALAAFINYGNAKLGCKNMNGEDVDWFVINDTVYGHSFCIDLLHRFAAIKLPPGIDERKGKSFVYFDSTQDGWQMSPEGIDSNKSAIGATISQIYDMDQENTFTIAYNDDSPVKAVYSNRGHSKGVAAFDSDVGFWMVHSIPNFPPLTMVPGVTMSTYESIKLKVTSTIVVVIRALKKYDYPKSGSRFAQSILCLSLSTNALEDIGQYMRFAQVTPFLTNLPDSFKVV
;
A
#
# COMPACT_ATOMS: atom_id res chain seq x y z
N MET A 1 48.61 9.90 32.72
CA MET A 1 48.01 10.03 31.37
C MET A 1 46.98 8.92 31.21
N TRP A 2 45.69 9.21 31.44
CA TRP A 2 44.60 8.27 31.19
C TRP A 2 43.75 8.85 30.06
N LYS A 3 43.73 8.19 28.90
CA LYS A 3 42.86 8.58 27.79
C LYS A 3 41.51 7.91 28.02
N VAL A 4 40.49 8.71 28.33
CA VAL A 4 39.09 8.27 28.29
C VAL A 4 38.67 8.27 26.82
N CYS A 5 38.41 7.09 26.26
CA CYS A 5 37.74 6.96 24.96
C CYS A 5 36.23 7.07 25.19
N LEU A 6 35.66 8.22 24.85
CA LEU A 6 34.20 8.39 24.74
C LEU A 6 33.73 7.63 23.49
N ALA A 7 33.04 6.52 23.69
CA ALA A 7 32.26 5.86 22.65
C ALA A 7 30.97 6.68 22.44
N LEU A 8 30.88 7.38 21.32
CA LEU A 8 29.63 7.98 20.84
C LEU A 8 28.71 6.82 20.40
N ALA A 9 27.72 6.51 21.23
CA ALA A 9 26.59 5.69 20.80
C ALA A 9 25.82 6.46 19.73
N ALA A 10 25.87 5.98 18.49
CA ALA A 10 25.00 6.46 17.44
C ALA A 10 23.57 6.04 17.79
N PHE A 11 22.77 6.99 18.29
CA PHE A 11 21.33 6.82 18.34
C PHE A 11 20.82 6.81 16.90
N ILE A 12 20.52 5.63 16.38
CA ILE A 12 19.75 5.49 15.14
C ILE A 12 18.35 5.97 15.49
N ASN A 13 18.05 7.23 15.16
CA ASN A 13 16.67 7.68 15.09
C ASN A 13 16.01 6.88 13.96
N TYR A 14 15.19 5.90 14.32
CA TYR A 14 14.22 5.33 13.40
C TYR A 14 13.20 6.42 13.08
N GLY A 15 13.50 7.24 12.06
CA GLY A 15 12.47 8.05 11.43
C GLY A 15 11.41 7.12 10.89
N ASN A 16 10.13 7.42 11.12
CA ASN A 16 9.05 6.71 10.46
C ASN A 16 9.25 6.86 8.94
N ALA A 17 9.33 5.74 8.23
CA ALA A 17 9.39 5.74 6.79
C ALA A 17 8.11 6.40 6.25
N LYS A 18 8.26 7.28 5.26
CA LYS A 18 7.16 8.03 4.65
C LYS A 18 6.20 7.05 3.96
N LEU A 19 4.88 7.30 4.04
CA LEU A 19 3.91 6.51 3.29
C LEU A 19 4.03 6.79 1.79
N GLY A 20 4.14 5.73 0.99
CA GLY A 20 4.34 5.89 -0.45
C GLY A 20 4.46 4.57 -1.20
N CYS A 21 4.49 4.65 -2.53
CA CYS A 21 4.84 3.51 -3.38
C CYS A 21 6.31 3.14 -3.16
N LYS A 22 6.57 1.86 -2.91
CA LYS A 22 7.93 1.34 -2.74
C LYS A 22 8.45 0.74 -4.04
N ASN A 23 9.74 0.93 -4.30
CA ASN A 23 10.44 0.29 -5.40
C ASN A 23 10.78 -1.18 -5.07
N MET A 24 11.50 -1.86 -5.97
CA MET A 24 11.91 -3.26 -5.76
C MET A 24 12.92 -3.47 -4.62
N ASN A 25 13.56 -2.42 -4.11
CA ASN A 25 14.44 -2.45 -2.94
C ASN A 25 13.68 -2.15 -1.63
N GLY A 26 12.38 -1.85 -1.70
CA GLY A 26 11.59 -1.40 -0.55
C GLY A 26 11.83 0.07 -0.17
N GLU A 27 12.58 0.81 -0.99
CA GLU A 27 12.83 2.24 -0.82
C GLU A 27 11.65 3.02 -1.39
N ASP A 28 11.48 4.26 -0.93
CA ASP A 28 10.61 5.19 -1.63
C ASP A 28 11.12 5.33 -3.06
N VAL A 29 10.25 5.15 -4.06
CA VAL A 29 10.62 5.47 -5.45
C VAL A 29 11.07 6.94 -5.44
N ASP A 30 12.25 7.25 -5.98
CA ASP A 30 12.96 8.47 -5.64
C ASP A 30 12.42 9.75 -6.29
N TRP A 31 12.54 10.84 -5.54
CA TRP A 31 12.21 12.22 -5.90
C TRP A 31 13.32 12.78 -6.78
N PHE A 32 12.96 13.42 -7.90
CA PHE A 32 13.89 14.37 -8.52
C PHE A 32 13.28 15.76 -8.48
N VAL A 33 14.00 16.67 -7.85
CA VAL A 33 13.84 18.11 -8.15
C VAL A 33 14.52 18.31 -9.49
N ILE A 34 13.75 18.54 -10.55
CA ILE A 34 14.31 19.11 -11.76
C ILE A 34 14.60 20.58 -11.45
N ASN A 35 15.86 20.90 -11.12
CA ASN A 35 16.33 22.28 -11.12
C ASN A 35 16.39 22.74 -12.59
N ASP A 36 15.27 23.19 -13.14
CA ASP A 36 15.29 23.88 -14.42
C ASP A 36 15.88 25.29 -14.18
N THR A 37 17.16 25.43 -14.55
CA THR A 37 17.90 26.70 -14.45
C THR A 37 17.56 27.67 -15.57
N VAL A 38 16.65 27.32 -16.49
CA VAL A 38 16.41 28.11 -17.71
C VAL A 38 15.64 29.42 -17.45
N TYR A 39 14.98 29.59 -16.30
CA TYR A 39 14.28 30.85 -15.98
C TYR A 39 14.51 31.42 -14.57
N GLY A 40 15.44 30.89 -13.78
CA GLY A 40 15.69 31.37 -12.41
C GLY A 40 14.51 31.15 -11.43
N HIS A 41 13.48 30.42 -11.87
CA HIS A 41 12.39 29.91 -11.05
C HIS A 41 12.66 28.44 -10.76
N SER A 42 12.85 28.10 -9.48
CA SER A 42 12.82 26.70 -9.07
C SER A 42 11.38 26.21 -9.19
N PHE A 43 11.04 25.52 -10.28
CA PHE A 43 9.77 24.85 -10.42
C PHE A 43 9.94 23.43 -9.86
N CYS A 44 9.46 23.19 -8.65
CA CYS A 44 9.24 21.83 -8.18
C CYS A 44 8.17 21.21 -9.08
N ILE A 45 8.57 20.55 -10.16
CA ILE A 45 7.69 19.55 -10.77
C ILE A 45 7.58 18.48 -9.69
N ASP A 46 6.41 18.39 -9.05
CA ASP A 46 6.07 17.26 -8.20
C ASP A 46 6.18 16.00 -9.07
N LEU A 47 7.35 15.37 -9.07
CA LEU A 47 7.55 14.10 -9.74
C LEU A 47 6.76 13.07 -8.94
N LEU A 48 5.54 12.86 -9.41
CA LEU A 48 4.64 11.81 -8.94
C LEU A 48 5.34 10.46 -9.08
N HIS A 49 5.85 9.95 -7.96
CA HIS A 49 6.43 8.64 -7.84
C HIS A 49 5.41 7.60 -8.23
N ARG A 50 5.70 6.84 -9.27
CA ARG A 50 4.76 5.87 -9.80
C ARG A 50 5.49 4.64 -10.28
N PHE A 51 4.87 3.49 -10.05
CA PHE A 51 5.26 2.27 -10.71
C PHE A 51 4.05 1.60 -11.35
N ALA A 52 4.31 0.88 -12.42
CA ALA A 52 3.37 -0.04 -13.04
C ALA A 52 3.92 -1.47 -12.91
N ALA A 53 3.03 -2.43 -12.75
CA ALA A 53 3.38 -3.83 -12.72
C ALA A 53 2.33 -4.67 -13.47
N ILE A 54 2.80 -5.69 -14.17
CA ILE A 54 1.95 -6.69 -14.83
C ILE A 54 2.35 -8.07 -14.34
N LYS A 55 1.45 -8.67 -13.57
CA LYS A 55 1.59 -10.05 -13.13
C LYS A 55 1.27 -11.01 -14.26
N LEU A 56 2.09 -12.05 -14.43
CA LEU A 56 1.95 -13.02 -15.51
C LEU A 56 0.87 -14.08 -15.20
N PRO A 57 0.14 -14.57 -16.21
CA PRO A 57 -0.75 -15.72 -16.05
C PRO A 57 0.06 -17.02 -15.90
N PRO A 58 -0.50 -18.06 -15.25
CA PRO A 58 0.22 -19.27 -14.89
C PRO A 58 0.67 -20.12 -16.07
N GLY A 59 0.03 -19.97 -17.24
CA GLY A 59 0.38 -20.73 -18.45
C GLY A 59 1.72 -20.32 -19.08
N ILE A 60 2.25 -19.16 -18.74
CA ILE A 60 3.53 -18.65 -19.26
C ILE A 60 4.52 -18.31 -18.14
N ASP A 61 4.21 -18.70 -16.90
CA ASP A 61 4.98 -18.35 -15.72
C ASP A 61 5.42 -19.59 -14.95
N GLU A 62 6.73 -19.78 -14.82
CA GLU A 62 7.34 -20.86 -14.05
C GLU A 62 6.94 -20.81 -12.57
N ARG A 63 6.63 -19.63 -12.03
CA ARG A 63 6.12 -19.45 -10.66
C ARG A 63 4.59 -19.58 -10.56
N LYS A 64 3.94 -20.15 -11.58
CA LYS A 64 2.51 -20.50 -11.61
C LYS A 64 1.60 -19.31 -11.30
N GLY A 65 1.85 -18.18 -11.96
CA GLY A 65 1.10 -16.95 -11.79
C GLY A 65 1.50 -16.28 -10.49
N LYS A 66 2.79 -16.01 -10.30
CA LYS A 66 3.36 -15.21 -9.22
C LYS A 66 4.50 -14.32 -9.69
N SER A 67 5.08 -14.57 -10.86
CA SER A 67 6.04 -13.63 -11.48
C SER A 67 5.30 -12.42 -12.04
N PHE A 68 5.99 -11.28 -12.08
CA PHE A 68 5.48 -10.05 -12.67
C PHE A 68 6.62 -9.25 -13.31
N VAL A 69 6.27 -8.47 -14.33
CA VAL A 69 7.13 -7.40 -14.84
C VAL A 69 6.82 -6.10 -14.12
N TYR A 70 7.84 -5.28 -13.91
CA TYR A 70 7.82 -4.04 -13.17
C TYR A 70 8.40 -2.91 -14.03
N PHE A 71 7.88 -1.70 -13.84
CA PHE A 71 8.35 -0.49 -14.49
C PHE A 71 8.16 0.71 -13.55
N ASP A 72 9.22 1.48 -13.34
CA ASP A 72 9.19 2.78 -12.68
C ASP A 72 10.13 3.77 -13.40
N SER A 73 10.30 4.98 -12.83
CA SER A 73 11.15 6.02 -13.42
C SER A 73 12.66 5.77 -13.30
N THR A 74 13.09 4.75 -12.56
CA THR A 74 14.52 4.48 -12.29
C THR A 74 15.14 3.52 -13.30
N GLN A 75 14.33 2.97 -14.21
CA GLN A 75 14.74 1.95 -15.16
C GLN A 75 14.15 2.16 -16.57
N ASP A 76 14.83 1.58 -17.55
CA ASP A 76 14.34 1.55 -18.93
C ASP A 76 13.44 0.34 -19.17
N GLY A 77 12.18 0.60 -19.50
CA GLY A 77 11.21 -0.41 -19.90
C GLY A 77 10.86 -1.45 -18.83
N TRP A 78 10.04 -2.42 -19.23
CA TRP A 78 9.59 -3.50 -18.37
C TRP A 78 10.72 -4.45 -18.02
N GLN A 79 10.93 -4.70 -16.73
CA GLN A 79 11.89 -5.69 -16.25
C GLN A 79 11.20 -6.76 -15.42
N MET A 80 11.65 -8.01 -15.55
CA MET A 80 11.15 -9.10 -14.71
C MET A 80 11.57 -8.87 -13.26
N SER A 81 10.61 -8.92 -12.34
CA SER A 81 10.90 -8.86 -10.92
C SER A 81 11.67 -10.11 -10.47
N PRO A 82 12.77 -9.97 -9.69
CA PRO A 82 13.43 -11.10 -9.05
C PRO A 82 12.57 -11.75 -7.95
N GLU A 83 11.68 -10.96 -7.34
CA GLU A 83 10.78 -11.36 -6.28
C GLU A 83 9.40 -11.77 -6.84
N GLY A 84 8.77 -12.75 -6.20
CA GLY A 84 7.37 -13.09 -6.50
C GLY A 84 6.42 -11.99 -5.99
N ILE A 85 5.27 -11.84 -6.63
CA ILE A 85 4.23 -10.90 -6.17
C ILE A 85 3.71 -11.25 -4.76
N ASP A 86 3.85 -12.49 -4.30
CA ASP A 86 3.51 -12.93 -2.95
C ASP A 86 4.59 -12.64 -1.91
N SER A 87 5.74 -12.08 -2.32
CA SER A 87 6.82 -11.68 -1.44
C SER A 87 6.58 -10.27 -0.90
N ASN A 88 6.73 -10.07 0.41
CA ASN A 88 6.72 -8.73 1.01
C ASN A 88 7.97 -7.90 0.66
N LYS A 89 8.97 -8.51 0.00
CA LYS A 89 10.15 -7.83 -0.55
C LYS A 89 9.90 -7.27 -1.96
N SER A 90 8.82 -7.67 -2.63
CA SER A 90 8.45 -7.09 -3.92
C SER A 90 7.97 -5.64 -3.74
N ALA A 91 8.07 -4.80 -4.77
CA ALA A 91 7.55 -3.43 -4.74
C ALA A 91 6.08 -3.36 -4.28
N ILE A 92 5.24 -4.26 -4.79
CA ILE A 92 3.81 -4.36 -4.46
C ILE A 92 3.64 -4.81 -3.00
N GLY A 93 4.41 -5.80 -2.57
CA GLY A 93 4.38 -6.32 -1.20
C GLY A 93 4.86 -5.32 -0.16
N ALA A 94 5.98 -4.65 -0.42
CA ALA A 94 6.51 -3.59 0.43
C ALA A 94 5.51 -2.43 0.53
N THR A 95 4.92 -2.02 -0.60
CA THR A 95 3.91 -0.95 -0.62
C THR A 95 2.69 -1.30 0.22
N ILE A 96 2.08 -2.47 0.00
CA ILE A 96 0.85 -2.87 0.70
C ILE A 96 1.12 -3.23 2.16
N SER A 97 2.31 -3.70 2.51
CA SER A 97 2.66 -4.01 3.91
C SER A 97 2.48 -2.79 4.84
N GLN A 98 2.68 -1.57 4.33
CA GLN A 98 2.48 -0.34 5.10
C GLN A 98 1.08 -0.21 5.72
N ILE A 99 0.02 -0.73 5.07
CA ILE A 99 -1.36 -0.60 5.60
C ILE A 99 -1.64 -1.53 6.79
N TYR A 100 -0.75 -2.48 7.06
CA TYR A 100 -0.87 -3.41 8.18
C TYR A 100 -0.11 -2.92 9.43
N ASP A 101 0.96 -2.17 9.23
CA ASP A 101 1.86 -1.69 10.30
C ASP A 101 1.66 -0.21 10.66
N MET A 102 0.75 0.49 9.97
CA MET A 102 0.47 1.93 10.16
C MET A 102 -0.20 2.30 11.49
N ASP A 103 0.08 3.52 11.94
CA ASP A 103 -0.66 4.17 13.03
C ASP A 103 -2.07 4.56 12.59
N GLN A 104 -3.06 3.84 13.11
CA GLN A 104 -4.47 4.05 12.77
C GLN A 104 -5.03 5.38 13.30
N GLU A 105 -4.38 6.02 14.27
CA GLU A 105 -4.86 7.30 14.82
C GLU A 105 -4.53 8.49 13.89
N ASN A 106 -3.52 8.35 13.03
CA ASN A 106 -3.03 9.44 12.20
C ASN A 106 -3.01 9.13 10.70
N THR A 107 -3.43 7.93 10.30
CA THR A 107 -3.34 7.49 8.90
C THR A 107 -4.72 7.18 8.33
N PHE A 108 -5.12 7.89 7.28
CA PHE A 108 -6.28 7.54 6.46
C PHE A 108 -5.97 6.29 5.64
N THR A 109 -6.88 5.31 5.63
CA THR A 109 -6.75 4.11 4.76
C THR A 109 -8.08 3.66 4.21
N ILE A 110 -8.10 3.29 2.94
CA ILE A 110 -9.23 2.67 2.28
C ILE A 110 -8.77 1.57 1.34
N ALA A 111 -9.41 0.40 1.41
CA ALA A 111 -9.34 -0.59 0.36
C ALA A 111 -10.75 -0.87 -0.18
N TYR A 112 -10.85 -0.87 -1.50
CA TYR A 112 -12.09 -1.14 -2.22
C TYR A 112 -11.87 -2.24 -3.25
N ASN A 113 -12.87 -3.11 -3.39
CA ASN A 113 -12.84 -4.24 -4.31
C ASN A 113 -14.27 -4.75 -4.49
N ASP A 114 -14.76 -4.81 -5.72
CA ASP A 114 -16.08 -5.37 -6.05
C ASP A 114 -16.16 -6.88 -5.81
N ASP A 115 -15.02 -7.58 -5.82
CA ASP A 115 -14.86 -8.97 -5.40
C ASP A 115 -13.91 -9.02 -4.18
N SER A 116 -14.37 -8.48 -3.06
CA SER A 116 -13.57 -8.29 -1.84
C SER A 116 -13.22 -9.61 -1.12
N PRO A 117 -12.23 -9.65 -0.20
CA PRO A 117 -11.93 -10.86 0.58
C PRO A 117 -12.98 -11.21 1.65
N VAL A 118 -13.92 -10.32 1.96
CA VAL A 118 -14.83 -10.45 3.11
C VAL A 118 -16.32 -10.42 2.75
N LYS A 119 -16.67 -9.96 1.55
CA LYS A 119 -18.06 -9.82 1.09
C LYS A 119 -18.22 -10.42 -0.30
N ALA A 120 -19.41 -10.97 -0.54
CA ALA A 120 -19.83 -11.46 -1.85
C ALA A 120 -19.84 -10.32 -2.90
N VAL A 121 -19.70 -10.71 -4.16
CA VAL A 121 -19.64 -9.79 -5.31
C VAL A 121 -20.92 -8.96 -5.41
N TYR A 122 -20.79 -7.64 -5.51
CA TYR A 122 -21.91 -6.73 -5.73
C TYR A 122 -21.98 -6.34 -7.22
N SER A 123 -22.97 -6.84 -7.95
CA SER A 123 -23.11 -6.63 -9.40
C SER A 123 -23.50 -5.20 -9.83
N ASN A 124 -24.01 -4.37 -8.91
CA ASN A 124 -24.62 -3.08 -9.23
C ASN A 124 -23.72 -1.88 -8.89
N ARG A 125 -22.42 -2.11 -8.68
CA ARG A 125 -21.42 -1.10 -8.34
C ARG A 125 -20.25 -1.16 -9.31
N GLY A 126 -19.36 -0.17 -9.26
CA GLY A 126 -18.21 -0.12 -10.16
C GLY A 126 -17.31 -1.35 -9.99
N HIS A 127 -16.91 -1.96 -11.11
CA HIS A 127 -15.90 -3.02 -11.17
C HIS A 127 -14.49 -2.43 -10.97
N SER A 128 -14.26 -1.88 -9.80
CA SER A 128 -13.08 -1.10 -9.46
C SER A 128 -12.47 -1.62 -8.18
N LYS A 129 -11.13 -1.68 -8.16
CA LYS A 129 -10.35 -2.21 -7.04
C LYS A 129 -9.13 -1.34 -6.80
N GLY A 130 -8.77 -1.17 -5.53
CA GLY A 130 -7.62 -0.38 -5.17
C GLY A 130 -7.45 -0.19 -3.66
N VAL A 131 -6.32 0.41 -3.32
CA VAL A 131 -5.89 0.69 -1.95
C VAL A 131 -5.33 2.09 -1.91
N ALA A 132 -5.75 2.90 -0.95
CA ALA A 132 -5.15 4.19 -0.64
C ALA A 132 -4.81 4.27 0.84
N ALA A 133 -3.65 4.82 1.17
CA ALA A 133 -3.23 5.08 2.54
C ALA A 133 -2.41 6.37 2.60
N PHE A 134 -2.75 7.27 3.53
CA PHE A 134 -2.19 8.62 3.64
C PHE A 134 -1.97 9.00 5.11
N ASP A 135 -0.78 9.53 5.42
CA ASP A 135 -0.51 10.30 6.63
C ASP A 135 -0.90 11.77 6.40
N SER A 136 -0.55 12.68 7.31
CA SER A 136 -0.92 14.10 7.21
C SER A 136 -0.36 14.81 5.97
N ASP A 137 0.71 14.30 5.37
CA ASP A 137 1.47 15.01 4.35
C ASP A 137 1.37 14.31 2.99
N VAL A 138 1.51 12.98 2.98
CA VAL A 138 1.53 12.18 1.76
C VAL A 138 0.89 10.80 1.94
N GLY A 139 0.78 10.08 0.84
CA GLY A 139 0.44 8.69 0.85
C GLY A 139 0.63 8.04 -0.50
N PHE A 140 -0.02 6.91 -0.68
CA PHE A 140 -0.12 6.25 -1.98
C PHE A 140 -1.56 5.91 -2.32
N TRP A 141 -1.81 5.82 -3.63
CA TRP A 141 -3.00 5.23 -4.20
C TRP A 141 -2.61 4.19 -5.24
N MET A 142 -3.02 2.95 -5.00
CA MET A 142 -2.80 1.80 -5.87
C MET A 142 -4.12 1.36 -6.50
N VAL A 143 -4.19 1.40 -7.82
CA VAL A 143 -5.30 0.85 -8.61
C VAL A 143 -4.86 -0.49 -9.19
N HIS A 144 -5.72 -1.50 -9.10
CA HIS A 144 -5.38 -2.85 -9.57
C HIS A 144 -6.59 -3.62 -10.10
N SER A 145 -6.35 -4.76 -10.75
CA SER A 145 -7.39 -5.68 -11.22
C SER A 145 -7.60 -6.92 -10.33
N ILE A 146 -6.78 -7.09 -9.28
CA ILE A 146 -6.70 -8.31 -8.45
C ILE A 146 -7.95 -8.52 -7.55
N PRO A 147 -8.73 -9.61 -7.72
CA PRO A 147 -9.81 -9.95 -6.81
C PRO A 147 -9.30 -10.36 -5.42
N ASN A 148 -10.11 -10.13 -4.40
CA ASN A 148 -9.86 -10.46 -2.99
C ASN A 148 -8.55 -9.87 -2.42
N PHE A 149 -8.09 -8.74 -2.99
CA PHE A 149 -6.89 -8.01 -2.60
C PHE A 149 -7.24 -6.61 -2.05
N PRO A 150 -6.46 -6.06 -1.11
CA PRO A 150 -5.43 -6.71 -0.30
C PRO A 150 -6.04 -7.79 0.60
N PRO A 151 -5.29 -8.85 0.93
CA PRO A 151 -5.79 -9.86 1.85
C PRO A 151 -5.99 -9.25 3.23
N LEU A 152 -7.10 -9.62 3.88
CA LEU A 152 -7.27 -9.42 5.30
C LEU A 152 -7.02 -10.78 5.93
N THR A 153 -5.75 -11.11 6.21
CA THR A 153 -5.46 -12.35 6.95
C THR A 153 -6.12 -12.23 8.33
N MET A 154 -7.27 -12.89 8.50
CA MET A 154 -7.70 -13.29 9.82
C MET A 154 -6.86 -14.51 10.18
N VAL A 155 -6.26 -14.51 11.36
CA VAL A 155 -5.56 -15.68 11.89
C VAL A 155 -6.46 -16.90 11.73
N PRO A 156 -5.90 -18.06 11.34
CA PRO A 156 -6.64 -19.31 11.41
C PRO A 156 -7.30 -19.47 12.79
N GLY A 157 -8.64 -19.48 12.82
CA GLY A 157 -9.43 -19.58 14.04
C GLY A 157 -10.13 -18.31 14.54
N VAL A 158 -9.90 -17.14 13.90
CA VAL A 158 -10.65 -15.91 14.20
C VAL A 158 -11.68 -15.66 13.11
N THR A 159 -12.96 -15.79 13.43
CA THR A 159 -14.06 -15.48 12.51
C THR A 159 -14.50 -14.01 12.66
N MET A 160 -15.23 -13.47 11.67
CA MET A 160 -15.74 -12.10 11.69
C MET A 160 -16.64 -11.82 12.91
N SER A 161 -17.41 -12.82 13.36
CA SER A 161 -18.23 -12.73 14.58
C SER A 161 -17.37 -12.73 15.86
N THR A 162 -16.24 -13.44 15.86
CA THR A 162 -15.24 -13.36 16.93
C THR A 162 -14.56 -11.99 16.96
N TYR A 163 -14.25 -11.40 15.80
CA TYR A 163 -13.69 -10.04 15.72
C TYR A 163 -14.62 -8.96 16.32
N GLU A 164 -15.91 -8.97 15.95
CA GLU A 164 -16.89 -8.02 16.50
C GLU A 164 -17.07 -8.15 18.01
N SER A 165 -17.06 -9.38 18.53
CA SER A 165 -17.13 -9.64 19.97
C SER A 165 -15.85 -9.31 20.73
N ILE A 166 -14.67 -9.36 20.09
CA ILE A 166 -13.42 -8.86 20.67
C ILE A 166 -13.40 -7.32 20.71
N LYS A 167 -13.90 -6.63 19.67
CA LYS A 167 -14.07 -5.16 19.67
C LYS A 167 -14.92 -4.64 20.84
N LEU A 168 -15.79 -5.48 21.41
CA LEU A 168 -16.67 -5.13 22.52
C LEU A 168 -16.05 -5.36 23.92
N LYS A 169 -14.86 -5.97 24.01
CA LYS A 169 -14.20 -6.34 25.29
C LYS A 169 -12.79 -5.74 25.47
N VAL A 170 -12.56 -4.55 24.95
CA VAL A 170 -11.23 -3.98 24.76
C VAL A 170 -10.47 -3.73 26.08
N THR A 171 -9.36 -4.45 26.27
CA THR A 171 -8.21 -4.05 27.10
C THR A 171 -7.00 -3.77 26.20
N SER A 172 -6.05 -2.94 26.62
CA SER A 172 -4.91 -2.49 25.80
C SER A 172 -4.09 -3.65 25.21
N THR A 173 -3.98 -4.78 25.92
CA THR A 173 -3.23 -5.97 25.48
C THR A 173 -3.89 -6.71 24.30
N ILE A 174 -5.22 -6.76 24.24
CA ILE A 174 -5.96 -7.49 23.20
C ILE A 174 -5.91 -6.73 21.86
N VAL A 175 -5.88 -5.40 21.90
CA VAL A 175 -5.68 -4.54 20.71
C VAL A 175 -4.33 -4.83 20.06
N VAL A 176 -3.27 -4.99 20.85
CA VAL A 176 -1.92 -5.32 20.37
C VAL A 176 -1.89 -6.68 19.67
N VAL A 177 -2.59 -7.68 20.21
CA VAL A 177 -2.64 -9.03 19.61
C VAL A 177 -3.40 -9.04 18.28
N ILE A 178 -4.50 -8.30 18.13
CA ILE A 178 -5.26 -8.23 16.85
C ILE A 178 -4.48 -7.47 15.76
N ARG A 179 -3.71 -6.44 16.15
CA ARG A 179 -2.84 -5.69 15.25
C ARG A 179 -1.76 -6.58 14.62
N ALA A 180 -1.22 -7.55 15.37
CA ALA A 180 -0.14 -8.44 14.95
C ALA A 180 -0.50 -9.52 13.90
N LEU A 181 -1.71 -9.52 13.34
CA LEU A 181 -2.25 -10.67 12.58
C LEU A 181 -2.42 -10.43 11.08
N LYS A 182 -2.14 -9.21 10.62
CA LYS A 182 -2.26 -8.85 9.21
C LYS A 182 -0.88 -8.89 8.57
N LYS A 183 -0.63 -9.91 7.77
CA LYS A 183 0.61 -10.03 7.00
C LYS A 183 0.26 -9.93 5.52
N TYR A 184 1.15 -9.29 4.77
CA TYR A 184 1.08 -9.32 3.32
C TYR A 184 1.07 -10.75 2.78
N ASP A 185 0.17 -11.00 1.84
CA ASP A 185 0.09 -12.22 1.05
C ASP A 185 -0.57 -11.87 -0.30
N TYR A 186 -0.63 -12.83 -1.21
CA TYR A 186 -1.26 -12.67 -2.51
C TYR A 186 -2.39 -13.68 -2.73
N PRO A 187 -3.63 -13.23 -3.03
CA PRO A 187 -4.79 -14.11 -3.08
C PRO A 187 -4.73 -15.06 -4.27
N LYS A 188 -5.20 -16.30 -4.07
CA LYS A 188 -5.25 -17.33 -5.12
C LYS A 188 -6.07 -16.90 -6.34
N SER A 189 -7.11 -16.09 -6.15
CA SER A 189 -7.92 -15.53 -7.24
C SER A 189 -7.09 -14.67 -8.19
N GLY A 190 -6.13 -13.92 -7.66
CA GLY A 190 -5.17 -13.12 -8.42
C GLY A 190 -4.14 -13.93 -9.20
N SER A 191 -4.02 -15.25 -9.01
CA SER A 191 -3.01 -16.09 -9.68
C SER A 191 -3.46 -16.69 -11.00
N ARG A 192 -4.74 -16.57 -11.36
CA ARG A 192 -5.30 -17.25 -12.54
C ARG A 192 -5.06 -16.50 -13.85
N PHE A 193 -5.11 -15.18 -13.82
CA PHE A 193 -5.01 -14.33 -15.00
C PHE A 193 -3.91 -13.29 -14.81
N ALA A 194 -3.50 -12.68 -15.92
CA ALA A 194 -2.66 -11.50 -15.85
C ALA A 194 -3.35 -10.40 -15.03
N GLN A 195 -2.60 -9.64 -14.24
CA GLN A 195 -3.14 -8.55 -13.43
C GLN A 195 -2.33 -7.28 -13.66
N SER A 196 -3.02 -6.16 -13.86
CA SER A 196 -2.42 -4.84 -13.97
C SER A 196 -2.46 -4.13 -12.62
N ILE A 197 -1.37 -3.44 -12.29
CA ILE A 197 -1.23 -2.66 -11.06
C ILE A 197 -0.57 -1.33 -11.42
N LEU A 198 -1.13 -0.24 -10.93
CA LEU A 198 -0.57 1.11 -10.99
C LEU A 198 -0.54 1.68 -9.58
N CYS A 199 0.62 2.14 -9.12
CA CYS A 199 0.77 2.81 -7.83
C CYS A 199 1.23 4.25 -8.06
N LEU A 200 0.61 5.20 -7.36
CA LEU A 200 0.96 6.62 -7.35
C LEU A 200 1.21 7.07 -5.92
N SER A 201 2.37 7.66 -5.63
CA SER A 201 2.58 8.42 -4.39
C SER A 201 2.10 9.85 -4.60
N LEU A 202 1.32 10.35 -3.66
CA LEU A 202 0.56 11.60 -3.80
C LEU A 202 0.64 12.39 -2.50
N SER A 203 0.59 13.72 -2.60
CA SER A 203 0.32 14.58 -1.44
C SER A 203 -1.13 14.39 -0.97
N THR A 204 -1.38 14.64 0.31
CA THR A 204 -2.74 14.66 0.88
C THR A 204 -3.71 15.60 0.17
N ASN A 205 -3.21 16.61 -0.56
CA ASN A 205 -4.03 17.47 -1.42
C ASN A 205 -4.82 16.69 -2.49
N ALA A 206 -4.35 15.51 -2.90
CA ALA A 206 -5.05 14.66 -3.88
C ALA A 206 -6.22 13.86 -3.29
N LEU A 207 -6.41 13.85 -1.96
CA LEU A 207 -7.44 13.04 -1.31
C LEU A 207 -8.86 13.43 -1.72
N GLU A 208 -9.10 14.72 -2.00
CA GLU A 208 -10.40 15.18 -2.48
C GLU A 208 -10.72 14.56 -3.85
N ASP A 209 -9.78 14.65 -4.80
CA ASP A 209 -9.94 14.10 -6.15
C ASP A 209 -10.10 12.57 -6.13
N ILE A 210 -9.32 11.88 -5.30
CA ILE A 210 -9.45 10.42 -5.09
C ILE A 210 -10.83 10.10 -4.52
N GLY A 211 -11.31 10.89 -3.56
CA GLY A 211 -12.64 10.75 -2.97
C GLY A 211 -13.75 10.94 -4.01
N GLN A 212 -13.63 11.93 -4.89
CA GLN A 212 -14.55 12.15 -6.00
C GLN A 212 -14.52 10.98 -7.00
N TYR A 213 -13.34 10.49 -7.37
CA TYR A 213 -13.21 9.28 -8.19
C TYR A 213 -13.97 8.10 -7.55
N MET A 214 -13.73 7.83 -6.27
CA MET A 214 -14.39 6.74 -5.55
C MET A 214 -15.92 6.91 -5.50
N ARG A 215 -16.39 8.15 -5.33
CA ARG A 215 -17.82 8.51 -5.35
C ARG A 215 -18.44 8.27 -6.72
N PHE A 216 -17.84 8.78 -7.79
CA PHE A 216 -18.36 8.64 -9.15
C PHE A 216 -18.31 7.20 -9.65
N ALA A 217 -17.22 6.48 -9.37
CA ALA A 217 -17.08 5.08 -9.71
C ALA A 217 -17.97 4.15 -8.87
N GLN A 218 -18.59 4.67 -7.79
CA GLN A 218 -19.34 3.88 -6.81
C GLN A 218 -18.57 2.64 -6.38
N VAL A 219 -17.34 2.82 -5.91
CA VAL A 219 -16.48 1.72 -5.48
C VAL A 219 -17.13 0.96 -4.31
N THR A 220 -16.62 -0.25 -4.03
CA THR A 220 -17.09 -1.06 -2.90
C THR A 220 -16.01 -1.14 -1.82
N PRO A 221 -16.01 -0.25 -0.81
CA PRO A 221 -15.05 -0.30 0.29
C PRO A 221 -15.29 -1.53 1.17
N PHE A 222 -14.20 -2.14 1.62
CA PHE A 222 -14.25 -3.27 2.55
C PHE A 222 -13.26 -3.12 3.72
N LEU A 223 -12.26 -2.25 3.59
CA LEU A 223 -11.39 -1.78 4.68
C LEU A 223 -11.42 -0.25 4.67
N THR A 224 -11.69 0.36 5.82
CA THR A 224 -11.73 1.82 5.96
C THR A 224 -11.19 2.24 7.32
N ASN A 225 -10.38 3.28 7.33
CA ASN A 225 -9.94 4.02 8.51
C ASN A 225 -9.95 5.52 8.15
N LEU A 226 -10.75 6.30 8.87
CA LEU A 226 -10.85 7.75 8.69
C LEU A 226 -10.59 8.42 10.05
N PRO A 227 -9.35 8.82 10.33
CA PRO A 227 -9.02 9.54 11.56
C PRO A 227 -9.70 10.90 11.64
N ASP A 228 -9.85 11.42 12.85
CA ASP A 228 -10.48 12.73 13.10
C ASP A 228 -9.73 13.88 12.42
N SER A 229 -8.41 13.77 12.28
CA SER A 229 -7.57 14.75 11.57
C SER A 229 -7.93 14.90 10.08
N PHE A 230 -8.60 13.91 9.48
CA PHE A 230 -9.05 13.93 8.09
C PHE A 230 -10.56 14.22 7.95
N LYS A 231 -11.28 14.36 9.07
CA LYS A 231 -12.69 14.74 9.01
C LYS A 231 -12.77 16.24 8.76
N VAL A 232 -13.19 16.60 7.54
CA VAL A 232 -13.54 17.99 7.23
C VAL A 232 -14.74 18.37 8.09
N VAL A 233 -14.60 19.43 8.89
CA VAL A 233 -15.66 20.03 9.71
C VAL A 233 -16.76 20.61 8.83
#